data_AF-A0A950GAD1-F1
#
_entry.id   AF-A0A950GAD1-F1
#
_cell.length_a   1.000
_cell.length_b   1.000
_cell.length_c   1.000
_cell.angle_alpha   90.00
_cell.angle_beta   90.00
_cell.angle_gamma   90.00
#
_symmetry.space_group_name_H-M   'P 1'
#
loop_
_entity.id
_entity.type
_entity.pdbx_description
1 polymer ?
#
loop_
_entity_poly.entity_id
_entity_poly.type
_entity_poly.pdbx_seq_one_letter_code
_entity_poly.pdbx_strand_id
1 'polypeptide(L)'
;MITLIIDNYDSFTYNLFQYVSELNGQEAIVVKNDELTLEQLSALDFDNILISPGPGHPAIPRDFGVCTDVILKLNRPTLGVCLGHQGIAHLNGGSVTRAREPRHGRVSKVYHSATGLFEGIPSPFEVVRYHSLSADISGAADLVPTAWTADGVLMGLVHHTRPLWGVQFHPESICTEFGHQILRNFRDMSHSSLGERRVMSTVRVSEAEPPMPAHEPQWRVNYRAMGRLLDPEAVFHALYANARSAFWLDSSLVRPGLSRFSFMGDASGPRSEVLLYNSAERRLKRIRPGCEDELSESIFDYLSRCAISGLAGADGLRLPFRGGHVGYLGYELKQECGGDAPHSAGYPDAAMIFADRFLAFDHDAGETWLVELTRNGDQGPTDWLEAMAARLQTVEPVPRVAAAGSQKGPVQFRLRENRKTYIDNIHRALEYIRAGESYEVCLTTQIEANVAVEGLSLYSVLRHTNPAPFASYLRLAGLEVISASPERFVMVDRGGRVEAKPIKGTAKRGLTPAEDAQIAADLEADEKSRSENLMIVD
;
A
#
# COMPACT_ATOMS: atom_id res chain seq x y z
N MET A 1 -15.98 22.00 -11.15
CA MET A 1 -16.07 22.44 -9.75
C MET A 1 -14.78 22.00 -9.09
N ILE A 2 -14.12 22.86 -8.32
CA ILE A 2 -12.89 22.50 -7.59
C ILE A 2 -13.28 22.27 -6.13
N THR A 3 -13.04 21.06 -5.64
CA THR A 3 -13.29 20.69 -4.23
C THR A 3 -12.01 20.84 -3.43
N LEU A 4 -12.09 21.49 -2.27
CA LEU A 4 -11.04 21.45 -1.26
C LEU A 4 -11.34 20.31 -0.29
N ILE A 5 -10.45 19.35 -0.17
CA ILE A 5 -10.48 18.28 0.82
C ILE A 5 -9.52 18.67 1.95
N ILE A 6 -10.04 18.75 3.18
CA ILE A 6 -9.22 18.89 4.38
C ILE A 6 -9.04 17.49 4.99
N ASP A 7 -7.82 16.97 4.90
CA ASP A 7 -7.41 15.65 5.37
C ASP A 7 -7.11 15.70 6.88
N ASN A 8 -7.91 14.99 7.67
CA ASN A 8 -7.66 14.77 9.09
C ASN A 8 -6.82 13.50 9.34
N TYR A 9 -5.87 13.22 8.44
CA TYR A 9 -4.98 12.05 8.48
C TYR A 9 -5.73 10.71 8.40
N ASP A 10 -6.74 10.63 7.54
CA ASP A 10 -7.51 9.41 7.34
C ASP A 10 -6.97 8.53 6.21
N SER A 11 -7.14 7.23 6.36
CA SER A 11 -6.68 6.26 5.35
C SER A 11 -7.50 6.33 4.05
N PHE A 12 -8.73 6.84 4.09
CA PHE A 12 -9.66 6.82 2.96
C PHE A 12 -9.81 8.18 2.25
N THR A 13 -9.07 9.22 2.69
CA THR A 13 -9.12 10.56 2.09
C THR A 13 -8.89 10.53 0.57
N TYR A 14 -7.97 9.69 0.09
CA TYR A 14 -7.68 9.59 -1.34
C TYR A 14 -8.76 8.83 -2.14
N ASN A 15 -9.59 8.00 -1.51
CA ASN A 15 -10.76 7.42 -2.17
C ASN A 15 -11.82 8.51 -2.42
N LEU A 16 -12.03 9.40 -1.44
CA LEU A 16 -12.86 10.60 -1.63
C LEU A 16 -12.29 11.50 -2.72
N PHE A 17 -10.98 11.76 -2.72
CA PHE A 17 -10.29 12.51 -3.77
C PHE A 17 -10.59 11.94 -5.15
N GLN A 18 -10.46 10.63 -5.35
CA GLN A 18 -10.72 10.01 -6.66
C GLN A 18 -12.18 10.20 -7.08
N TYR A 19 -13.13 9.91 -6.19
CA TYR A 19 -14.56 9.99 -6.52
C TYR A 19 -15.00 11.43 -6.85
N VAL A 20 -14.59 12.41 -6.05
CA VAL A 20 -14.95 13.81 -6.34
C VAL A 20 -14.24 14.33 -7.59
N SER A 21 -12.99 13.91 -7.83
CA SER A 21 -12.24 14.33 -9.00
C SER A 21 -12.85 13.78 -10.29
N GLU A 22 -13.28 12.52 -10.28
CA GLU A 22 -14.03 11.90 -11.38
C GLU A 22 -15.36 12.62 -11.62
N LEU A 23 -16.16 12.83 -10.57
CA LEU A 23 -17.48 13.46 -10.68
C LEU A 23 -17.42 14.92 -11.13
N ASN A 24 -16.34 15.63 -10.81
CA ASN A 24 -16.15 17.03 -11.16
C ASN A 24 -15.36 17.24 -12.46
N GLY A 25 -14.67 16.21 -12.96
CA GLY A 25 -13.74 16.30 -14.09
C GLY A 25 -12.53 17.21 -13.82
N GLN A 26 -12.22 17.48 -12.54
CA GLN A 26 -11.12 18.34 -12.07
C GLN A 26 -10.58 17.75 -10.77
N GLU A 27 -9.26 17.71 -10.61
CA GLU A 27 -8.62 17.24 -9.38
C GLU A 27 -9.02 18.12 -8.19
N ALA A 28 -9.31 17.48 -7.06
CA ALA A 28 -9.50 18.18 -5.80
C ALA A 28 -8.18 18.68 -5.23
N ILE A 29 -8.23 19.75 -4.44
CA ILE A 29 -7.08 20.23 -3.67
C ILE A 29 -7.12 19.51 -2.32
N VAL A 30 -6.06 18.79 -1.95
CA VAL A 30 -5.96 18.11 -0.65
C VAL A 30 -4.96 18.87 0.23
N VAL A 31 -5.37 19.21 1.44
CA VAL A 31 -4.53 19.87 2.45
C VAL A 31 -4.73 19.18 3.79
N LYS A 32 -3.67 19.03 4.58
CA LYS A 32 -3.84 18.48 5.95
C LYS A 32 -4.48 19.52 6.87
N ASN A 33 -5.16 19.05 7.90
CA ASN A 33 -5.89 19.92 8.85
C ASN A 33 -4.99 20.91 9.63
N ASP A 34 -3.66 20.73 9.60
CA ASP A 34 -2.65 21.56 10.25
C ASP A 34 -1.63 22.18 9.27
N GLU A 35 -1.82 22.01 7.95
CA GLU A 35 -0.88 22.45 6.93
C GLU A 35 -0.99 23.95 6.61
N LEU A 36 -2.22 24.46 6.51
CA LEU A 36 -2.52 25.84 6.11
C LEU A 36 -3.43 26.55 7.13
N THR A 37 -3.22 27.85 7.32
CA THR A 37 -4.14 28.69 8.10
C THR A 37 -5.41 28.98 7.32
N LEU A 38 -6.47 29.44 8.02
CA LEU A 38 -7.72 29.83 7.39
C LEU A 38 -7.53 30.91 6.31
N GLU A 39 -6.64 31.87 6.53
CA GLU A 39 -6.35 32.96 5.60
C GLU A 39 -5.71 32.41 4.31
N GLN A 40 -4.77 31.47 4.44
CA GLN A 40 -4.13 30.81 3.31
C GLN A 40 -5.13 29.95 2.53
N LEU A 41 -5.97 29.19 3.24
CA LEU A 41 -7.04 28.42 2.60
C LEU A 41 -7.99 29.34 1.84
N SER A 42 -8.44 30.43 2.45
CA SER A 42 -9.38 31.37 1.83
C SER A 42 -8.85 32.02 0.54
N ALA A 43 -7.53 32.03 0.34
CA ALA A 43 -6.87 32.52 -0.87
C ALA A 43 -6.86 31.50 -2.03
N LEU A 44 -7.17 30.23 -1.77
CA LEU A 44 -7.29 29.20 -2.80
C LEU A 44 -8.62 29.33 -3.58
N ASP A 45 -8.60 29.02 -4.88
CA ASP A 45 -9.81 28.97 -5.73
C ASP A 45 -10.45 27.58 -5.61
N PHE A 46 -11.54 27.49 -4.84
CA PHE A 46 -12.34 26.28 -4.68
C PHE A 46 -13.81 26.64 -4.47
N ASP A 47 -14.70 25.77 -4.91
CA ASP A 47 -16.14 26.02 -4.91
C ASP A 47 -16.82 25.45 -3.65
N ASN A 48 -16.35 24.29 -3.18
CA ASN A 48 -16.89 23.59 -2.02
C ASN A 48 -15.80 22.90 -1.21
N ILE A 49 -16.18 22.45 -0.01
CA ILE A 49 -15.29 21.87 0.98
C ILE A 49 -15.78 20.47 1.33
N LEU A 50 -14.85 19.53 1.40
CA LEU A 50 -15.04 18.23 2.00
C LEU A 50 -14.11 18.11 3.20
N ILE A 51 -14.67 17.88 4.38
CA ILE A 51 -13.89 17.56 5.58
C ILE A 51 -13.87 16.05 5.70
N SER A 52 -12.67 15.47 5.56
CA SER A 52 -12.49 14.02 5.51
C SER A 52 -12.88 13.36 6.84
N PRO A 53 -12.99 12.02 6.86
CA PRO A 53 -12.91 11.25 8.10
C PRO A 53 -11.58 11.48 8.81
N GLY A 54 -11.39 10.82 9.95
CA GLY A 54 -10.11 10.81 10.65
C GLY A 54 -10.21 10.19 12.03
N PRO A 55 -9.07 9.77 12.61
CA PRO A 55 -9.03 9.34 13.99
C PRO A 55 -9.25 10.52 14.95
N GLY A 56 -9.57 10.19 16.20
CA GLY A 56 -9.63 11.15 17.30
C GLY A 56 -11.01 11.81 17.46
N HIS A 57 -11.02 13.04 17.97
CA HIS A 57 -12.25 13.72 18.39
C HIS A 57 -12.28 15.19 17.94
N PRO A 58 -13.41 15.73 17.44
CA PRO A 58 -13.46 17.08 16.86
C PRO A 58 -13.18 18.22 17.87
N ALA A 59 -13.31 17.94 19.17
CA ALA A 59 -12.96 18.87 20.25
C ALA A 59 -11.44 18.97 20.53
N ILE A 60 -10.61 18.09 19.95
CA ILE A 60 -9.16 18.07 20.15
C ILE A 60 -8.52 18.84 19.00
N PRO A 61 -7.83 19.97 19.26
CA PRO A 61 -7.26 20.80 18.19
C PRO A 61 -6.27 20.07 17.27
N ARG A 62 -5.52 19.10 17.79
CA ARG A 62 -4.62 18.26 17.00
C ARG A 62 -5.38 17.43 15.95
N ASP A 63 -6.57 16.93 16.29
CA ASP A 63 -7.32 15.99 15.45
C ASP A 63 -8.16 16.70 14.40
N PHE A 64 -8.53 17.96 14.66
CA PHE A 64 -9.49 18.70 13.82
C PHE A 64 -8.98 20.02 13.27
N GLY A 65 -7.87 20.56 13.80
CA GLY A 65 -7.12 21.68 13.25
C GLY A 65 -7.98 22.84 12.71
N VAL A 66 -7.68 23.24 11.47
CA VAL A 66 -8.33 24.34 10.76
C VAL A 66 -9.81 24.07 10.41
N CYS A 67 -10.27 22.82 10.48
CA CYS A 67 -11.67 22.44 10.20
C CYS A 67 -12.65 23.21 11.10
N THR A 68 -12.25 23.51 12.35
CA THR A 68 -13.05 24.31 13.28
C THR A 68 -13.36 25.69 12.71
N ASP A 69 -12.31 26.38 12.25
CA ASP A 69 -12.42 27.72 11.71
C ASP A 69 -13.13 27.71 10.36
N VAL A 70 -12.90 26.69 9.53
CA VAL A 70 -13.61 26.49 8.27
C VAL A 70 -15.11 26.35 8.51
N ILE A 71 -15.53 25.47 9.43
CA ILE A 71 -16.95 25.27 9.74
C ILE A 71 -17.56 26.52 10.38
N LEU A 72 -16.84 27.31 11.18
CA LEU A 72 -17.44 28.48 11.85
C LEU A 72 -17.44 29.74 10.98
N LYS A 73 -16.40 29.94 10.16
CA LYS A 73 -16.12 31.23 9.51
C LYS A 73 -16.29 31.18 7.99
N LEU A 74 -16.11 30.03 7.33
CA LEU A 74 -16.39 29.93 5.89
C LEU A 74 -17.86 29.63 5.66
N ASN A 75 -18.52 30.48 4.88
CA ASN A 75 -19.87 30.25 4.40
C ASN A 75 -19.82 29.64 2.99
N ARG A 76 -19.18 28.46 2.86
CA ARG A 76 -19.09 27.69 1.62
C ARG A 76 -19.77 26.32 1.79
N PRO A 77 -20.32 25.73 0.72
CA PRO A 77 -20.87 24.39 0.76
C PRO A 77 -19.87 23.40 1.33
N THR A 78 -20.22 22.75 2.45
CA THR A 78 -19.33 21.85 3.17
C THR A 78 -20.00 20.51 3.43
N LEU A 79 -19.33 19.43 3.04
CA LEU A 79 -19.68 18.07 3.41
C LEU A 79 -18.68 17.55 4.45
N GLY A 80 -19.17 17.17 5.63
CA GLY A 80 -18.38 16.46 6.63
C GLY A 80 -18.62 14.95 6.57
N VAL A 81 -17.56 14.15 6.47
CA VAL A 81 -17.63 12.69 6.50
C VAL A 81 -17.05 12.18 7.82
N CYS A 82 -17.75 11.29 8.52
CA CYS A 82 -17.34 10.71 9.81
C CYS A 82 -16.87 11.76 10.84
N LEU A 83 -15.57 11.97 11.02
CA LEU A 83 -15.03 13.04 11.87
C LEU A 83 -15.51 14.43 11.44
N GLY A 84 -15.59 14.71 10.14
CA GLY A 84 -16.17 15.95 9.62
C GLY A 84 -17.66 16.12 9.99
N HIS A 85 -18.44 15.03 9.92
CA HIS A 85 -19.85 15.02 10.36
C HIS A 85 -19.96 15.31 11.87
N GLN A 86 -19.10 14.68 12.67
CA GLN A 86 -19.02 14.88 14.12
C GLN A 86 -18.60 16.31 14.46
N GLY A 87 -17.68 16.91 13.70
CA GLY A 87 -17.27 18.30 13.86
C GLY A 87 -18.39 19.29 13.58
N ILE A 88 -19.17 19.08 12.51
CA ILE A 88 -20.37 19.89 12.23
C ILE A 88 -21.37 19.77 13.39
N ALA A 89 -21.62 18.56 13.89
CA ALA A 89 -22.49 18.36 15.04
C ALA A 89 -21.98 19.10 16.29
N HIS A 90 -20.72 18.89 16.65
CA HIS A 90 -20.09 19.44 17.85
C HIS A 90 -20.10 20.98 17.86
N LEU A 91 -19.74 21.60 16.75
CA LEU A 91 -19.62 23.06 16.65
C LEU A 91 -20.96 23.80 16.58
N ASN A 92 -22.07 23.08 16.39
CA ASN A 92 -23.43 23.63 16.39
C ASN A 92 -24.26 23.17 17.60
N GLY A 93 -23.59 22.81 18.72
CA GLY A 93 -24.23 22.50 20.00
C GLY A 93 -24.60 21.03 20.22
N GLY A 94 -24.21 20.15 19.29
CA GLY A 94 -24.30 18.70 19.47
C GLY A 94 -23.19 18.17 20.38
N SER A 95 -23.36 16.94 20.85
CA SER A 95 -22.34 16.20 21.60
C SER A 95 -21.79 15.04 20.78
N VAL A 96 -20.53 14.69 20.98
CA VAL A 96 -19.90 13.51 20.37
C VAL A 96 -19.45 12.60 21.50
N THR A 97 -19.98 11.39 21.52
CA THR A 97 -19.73 10.42 22.60
C THR A 97 -19.40 9.06 22.01
N ARG A 98 -18.91 8.14 22.85
CA ARG A 98 -18.63 6.78 22.40
C ARG A 98 -19.90 6.12 21.88
N ALA A 99 -19.81 5.52 20.70
CA ALA A 99 -20.84 4.65 20.19
C ALA A 99 -21.02 3.46 21.15
N ARG A 100 -22.22 2.88 21.19
CA ARG A 100 -22.51 1.70 22.03
C ARG A 100 -21.55 0.55 21.74
N GLU A 101 -21.21 0.39 20.46
CA GLU A 101 -20.24 -0.58 19.96
C GLU A 101 -19.43 0.06 18.84
N PRO A 102 -18.09 -0.15 18.80
CA PRO A 102 -17.27 0.21 17.65
C PRO A 102 -17.73 -0.52 16.39
N ARG A 103 -17.84 0.22 15.28
CA ARG A 103 -18.23 -0.32 13.97
C ARG A 103 -17.13 0.02 12.98
N HIS A 104 -16.08 -0.80 12.94
CA HIS A 104 -14.96 -0.68 12.00
C HIS A 104 -15.10 -1.75 10.90
N GLY A 105 -15.20 -1.32 9.65
CA GLY A 105 -15.38 -2.23 8.50
C GLY A 105 -16.72 -2.97 8.50
N ARG A 106 -17.78 -2.40 9.09
CA ARG A 106 -19.07 -3.09 9.21
C ARG A 106 -20.15 -2.47 8.35
N VAL A 107 -20.85 -3.32 7.61
CA VAL A 107 -22.02 -2.94 6.81
C VAL A 107 -23.24 -2.76 7.72
N SER A 108 -24.01 -1.70 7.51
CA SER A 108 -25.25 -1.42 8.23
C SER A 108 -26.30 -0.81 7.31
N LYS A 109 -27.57 -1.10 7.58
CA LYS A 109 -28.69 -0.45 6.91
C LYS A 109 -28.93 0.94 7.46
N VAL A 110 -29.02 1.93 6.57
CA VAL A 110 -29.32 3.33 6.90
C VAL A 110 -30.65 3.73 6.30
N TYR A 111 -31.50 4.32 7.14
CA TYR A 111 -32.78 4.93 6.79
C TYR A 111 -32.57 6.44 6.68
N HIS A 112 -33.26 7.08 5.74
CA HIS A 112 -33.07 8.51 5.48
C HIS A 112 -34.35 9.22 5.03
N SER A 113 -34.30 10.55 4.99
CA SER A 113 -35.42 11.43 4.64
C SER A 113 -35.73 11.54 3.13
N ALA A 114 -34.99 10.84 2.28
CA ALA A 114 -35.04 10.90 0.81
C ALA A 114 -34.87 12.31 0.19
N THR A 115 -34.22 13.23 0.89
CA THR A 115 -34.01 14.62 0.47
C THR A 115 -32.52 15.01 0.51
N GLY A 116 -32.13 16.01 -0.29
CA GLY A 116 -30.78 16.57 -0.27
C GLY A 116 -29.73 15.53 -0.66
N LEU A 117 -28.77 15.25 0.23
CA LEU A 117 -27.74 14.23 -0.01
C LEU A 117 -28.32 12.86 -0.40
N PHE A 118 -29.53 12.54 0.06
CA PHE A 118 -30.16 11.24 -0.17
C PHE A 118 -31.25 11.26 -1.24
N GLU A 119 -31.33 12.31 -2.04
CA GLU A 119 -32.28 12.38 -3.15
C GLU A 119 -32.00 11.27 -4.18
N GLY A 120 -33.05 10.56 -4.60
CA GLY A 120 -32.96 9.45 -5.56
C GLY A 120 -32.38 8.14 -5.00
N ILE A 121 -32.11 8.04 -3.70
CA ILE A 121 -31.56 6.85 -3.04
C ILE A 121 -32.69 6.05 -2.35
N PRO A 122 -32.73 4.70 -2.50
CA PRO A 122 -33.67 3.85 -1.75
C PRO A 122 -33.43 3.85 -0.24
N SER A 123 -34.51 3.78 0.55
CA SER A 123 -34.45 3.72 2.02
C SER A 123 -35.07 2.41 2.52
N PRO A 124 -34.34 1.55 3.26
CA PRO A 124 -32.92 1.71 3.61
C PRO A 124 -31.96 1.28 2.48
N PHE A 125 -30.69 1.69 2.60
CA PHE A 125 -29.55 1.20 1.80
C PHE A 125 -28.39 0.77 2.69
N GLU A 126 -27.43 0.01 2.15
CA GLU A 126 -26.27 -0.51 2.88
C GLU A 126 -25.08 0.45 2.81
N VAL A 127 -24.47 0.72 3.97
CA VAL A 127 -23.28 1.57 4.10
C VAL A 127 -22.24 0.92 4.99
N VAL A 128 -20.97 1.28 4.78
CA VAL A 128 -19.87 0.88 5.65
C VAL A 128 -19.60 1.94 6.71
N ARG A 129 -19.43 1.47 7.94
CA ARG A 129 -19.12 2.28 9.12
C ARG A 129 -17.69 2.00 9.57
N TYR A 130 -16.99 3.08 9.97
CA TYR A 130 -15.66 3.05 10.57
C TYR A 130 -15.58 3.81 11.89
N HIS A 131 -16.67 3.94 12.64
CA HIS A 131 -16.70 4.83 13.80
C HIS A 131 -16.75 4.12 15.15
N SER A 132 -16.01 4.69 16.10
CA SER A 132 -16.09 4.42 17.54
C SER A 132 -16.86 5.49 18.31
N LEU A 133 -17.12 6.63 17.66
CA LEU A 133 -17.83 7.78 18.22
C LEU A 133 -19.09 8.05 17.40
N SER A 134 -20.11 8.58 18.05
CA SER A 134 -21.36 9.00 17.42
C SER A 134 -21.79 10.36 17.91
N ALA A 135 -22.31 11.17 16.98
CA ALA A 135 -22.90 12.46 17.29
C ALA A 135 -24.34 12.32 17.81
N ASP A 136 -24.69 13.17 18.79
CA ASP A 136 -26.05 13.42 19.27
C ASP A 136 -26.35 14.92 19.10
N ILE A 137 -27.41 15.23 18.37
CA ILE A 137 -27.83 16.60 18.03
C ILE A 137 -29.06 17.04 18.81
N SER A 138 -29.47 16.32 19.85
CA SER A 138 -30.65 16.66 20.68
C SER A 138 -30.57 18.08 21.29
N GLY A 139 -29.36 18.60 21.51
CA GLY A 139 -29.10 19.98 21.96
C GLY A 139 -28.81 21.00 20.86
N ALA A 140 -28.77 20.59 19.59
CA ALA A 140 -28.38 21.43 18.46
C ALA A 140 -29.60 21.92 17.68
N ALA A 141 -30.15 23.07 18.06
CA ALA A 141 -31.38 23.62 17.46
C ALA A 141 -31.27 23.92 15.95
N ASP A 142 -30.05 24.18 15.46
CA ASP A 142 -29.78 24.54 14.07
C ASP A 142 -29.53 23.33 13.15
N LEU A 143 -29.54 22.10 13.68
CA LEU A 143 -29.28 20.88 12.94
C LEU A 143 -30.51 19.99 12.82
N VAL A 144 -30.73 19.44 11.62
CA VAL A 144 -31.80 18.50 11.31
C VAL A 144 -31.21 17.12 11.03
N PRO A 145 -31.69 16.05 11.70
CA PRO A 145 -31.31 14.69 11.35
C PRO A 145 -31.91 14.30 9.99
N THR A 146 -31.09 13.75 9.10
CA THR A 146 -31.51 13.33 7.74
C THR A 146 -31.34 11.85 7.50
N ALA A 147 -30.54 11.15 8.31
CA ALA A 147 -30.41 9.70 8.25
C ALA A 147 -30.09 9.07 9.62
N TRP A 148 -30.49 7.82 9.81
CA TRP A 148 -30.33 7.05 11.05
C TRP A 148 -30.23 5.54 10.78
N THR A 149 -29.67 4.82 11.74
CA THR A 149 -29.72 3.35 11.80
C THR A 149 -31.00 2.86 12.50
N ALA A 150 -31.30 1.57 12.40
CA ALA A 150 -32.46 0.98 13.08
C ALA A 150 -32.42 1.16 14.61
N ASP A 151 -31.23 1.21 15.20
CA ASP A 151 -30.99 1.44 16.64
C ASP A 151 -30.87 2.93 17.02
N GLY A 152 -31.11 3.84 16.07
CA GLY A 152 -31.25 5.28 16.32
C GLY A 152 -29.95 6.07 16.31
N VAL A 153 -28.82 5.48 15.88
CA VAL A 153 -27.57 6.22 15.69
C VAL A 153 -27.75 7.19 14.53
N LEU A 154 -27.43 8.47 14.74
CA LEU A 154 -27.44 9.52 13.73
C LEU A 154 -26.42 9.19 12.62
N MET A 155 -26.88 9.16 11.38
CA MET A 155 -26.06 8.84 10.21
C MET A 155 -25.96 9.98 9.19
N GLY A 156 -26.86 10.95 9.26
CA GLY A 156 -26.90 12.11 8.37
C GLY A 156 -27.46 13.32 9.08
N LEU A 157 -26.89 14.49 8.79
CA LEU A 157 -27.39 15.78 9.28
C LEU A 157 -27.31 16.87 8.20
N VAL A 158 -28.10 17.92 8.40
CA VAL A 158 -28.02 19.17 7.64
C VAL A 158 -28.23 20.35 8.56
N HIS A 159 -27.56 21.46 8.30
CA HIS A 159 -27.80 22.71 9.01
C HIS A 159 -28.98 23.48 8.38
N HIS A 160 -29.83 24.08 9.20
CA HIS A 160 -31.04 24.79 8.77
C HIS A 160 -30.80 25.95 7.79
N THR A 161 -29.81 26.82 8.08
CA THR A 161 -29.55 28.04 7.31
C THR A 161 -28.21 28.08 6.57
N ARG A 162 -27.23 27.26 6.98
CA ARG A 162 -25.88 27.22 6.39
C ARG A 162 -25.75 26.02 5.46
N PRO A 163 -24.93 26.09 4.39
CA PRO A 163 -24.75 24.99 3.46
C PRO A 163 -23.79 23.94 4.03
N LEU A 164 -24.18 23.34 5.17
CA LEU A 164 -23.44 22.32 5.89
C LEU A 164 -24.23 21.03 5.89
N TRP A 165 -23.61 19.95 5.41
CA TRP A 165 -24.16 18.61 5.43
C TRP A 165 -23.14 17.66 6.01
N GLY A 166 -23.59 16.56 6.60
CA GLY A 166 -22.65 15.55 7.06
C GLY A 166 -23.23 14.15 7.03
N VAL A 167 -22.36 13.17 6.81
CA VAL A 167 -22.66 11.74 6.89
C VAL A 167 -21.68 11.03 7.84
N GLN A 168 -22.19 10.15 8.69
CA GLN A 168 -21.37 9.42 9.68
C GLN A 168 -20.72 8.16 9.10
N PHE A 169 -21.22 7.67 7.97
CA PHE A 169 -20.66 6.54 7.21
C PHE A 169 -19.72 7.04 6.11
N HIS A 170 -19.04 6.10 5.45
CA HIS A 170 -18.02 6.39 4.44
C HIS A 170 -18.60 6.16 3.04
N PRO A 171 -19.05 7.20 2.32
CA PRO A 171 -19.55 7.07 0.95
C PRO A 171 -18.50 6.56 -0.04
N GLU A 172 -17.22 6.68 0.29
CA GLU A 172 -16.07 6.23 -0.50
C GLU A 172 -15.72 4.75 -0.35
N SER A 173 -16.27 4.08 0.67
CA SER A 173 -16.00 2.66 0.91
C SER A 173 -16.61 1.77 -0.17
N ILE A 174 -15.88 0.74 -0.59
CA ILE A 174 -16.21 -0.16 -1.70
C ILE A 174 -17.54 -0.91 -1.51
N CYS A 175 -17.96 -1.12 -0.27
CA CYS A 175 -19.23 -1.77 0.06
C CYS A 175 -20.34 -0.80 0.46
N THR A 176 -20.12 0.51 0.39
CA THR A 176 -21.20 1.49 0.56
C THR A 176 -21.97 1.65 -0.75
N GLU A 177 -23.26 1.33 -0.72
CA GLU A 177 -24.14 1.55 -1.86
C GLU A 177 -24.35 3.06 -2.09
N PHE A 178 -24.51 3.45 -3.35
CA PHE A 178 -24.85 4.83 -3.75
C PHE A 178 -23.87 5.93 -3.32
N GLY A 179 -22.64 5.59 -2.90
CA GLY A 179 -21.60 6.56 -2.53
C GLY A 179 -21.35 7.66 -3.56
N HIS A 180 -21.16 7.27 -4.82
CA HIS A 180 -21.04 8.21 -5.95
C HIS A 180 -22.27 9.10 -6.12
N GLN A 181 -23.48 8.59 -5.88
CA GLN A 181 -24.71 9.37 -6.00
C GLN A 181 -24.82 10.40 -4.87
N ILE A 182 -24.40 10.05 -3.64
CA ILE A 182 -24.34 10.99 -2.50
C ILE A 182 -23.38 12.15 -2.81
N LEU A 183 -22.18 11.86 -3.31
CA LEU A 183 -21.20 12.88 -3.68
C LEU A 183 -21.67 13.72 -4.88
N ARG A 184 -22.38 13.12 -5.84
CA ARG A 184 -23.05 13.84 -6.94
C ARG A 184 -24.13 14.78 -6.42
N ASN A 185 -25.00 14.32 -5.51
CA ASN A 185 -26.03 15.15 -4.89
C ASN A 185 -25.39 16.35 -4.16
N PHE A 186 -24.30 16.12 -3.42
CA PHE A 186 -23.54 17.20 -2.79
C PHE A 186 -22.99 18.22 -3.80
N ARG A 187 -22.41 17.77 -4.92
CA ARG A 187 -21.94 18.65 -6.01
C ARG A 187 -23.09 19.51 -6.56
N ASP A 188 -24.23 18.90 -6.86
CA ASP A 188 -25.36 19.60 -7.48
C ASP A 188 -26.01 20.61 -6.51
N MET A 189 -26.06 20.26 -5.22
CA MET A 189 -26.47 21.17 -4.13
C MET A 189 -25.47 22.32 -3.93
N SER A 190 -24.16 22.05 -4.08
CA SER A 190 -23.12 23.07 -4.00
C SER A 190 -23.29 24.10 -5.12
N HIS A 191 -23.56 23.66 -6.35
CA HIS A 191 -23.88 24.56 -7.47
C HIS A 191 -25.09 25.47 -7.17
N SER A 192 -26.16 24.89 -6.63
CA SER A 192 -27.37 25.62 -6.28
C SER A 192 -27.12 26.67 -5.18
N SER A 193 -26.27 26.35 -4.19
CA SER A 193 -25.92 27.24 -3.09
C SER A 193 -25.02 28.42 -3.50
N LEU A 194 -24.24 28.29 -4.58
CA LEU A 194 -23.35 29.35 -5.07
C LEU A 194 -24.08 30.34 -6.01
N GLY A 195 -25.31 30.01 -6.43
CA GLY A 195 -26.07 30.75 -7.46
C GLY A 195 -25.47 30.59 -8.87
N GLU A 196 -26.22 30.91 -9.93
CA GLU A 196 -25.79 30.86 -11.35
C GLU A 196 -24.65 31.86 -11.73
N ARG A 197 -23.71 32.13 -10.81
CA ARG A 197 -22.57 33.03 -11.03
C ARG A 197 -21.26 32.27 -11.17
N ARG A 198 -21.17 31.48 -12.23
CA ARG A 198 -19.94 31.30 -13.03
C ARG A 198 -20.28 30.44 -14.26
N VAL A 199 -20.60 31.11 -15.37
CA VAL A 199 -20.36 30.50 -16.68
C VAL A 199 -18.86 30.21 -16.73
N MET A 200 -18.54 28.94 -17.01
CA MET A 200 -17.22 28.34 -16.99
C MET A 200 -16.14 29.28 -17.55
N SER A 201 -15.22 29.71 -16.69
CA SER A 201 -13.85 29.91 -17.14
C SER A 201 -13.33 28.51 -17.42
N THR A 202 -13.22 28.16 -18.70
CA THR A 202 -12.46 27.00 -19.14
C THR A 202 -11.01 27.19 -18.72
N VAL A 203 -10.69 26.80 -17.49
CA VAL A 203 -9.32 26.45 -17.14
C VAL A 203 -9.03 25.23 -17.98
N ARG A 204 -8.14 25.40 -18.96
CA ARG A 204 -7.54 24.27 -19.63
C ARG A 204 -6.94 23.43 -18.52
N VAL A 205 -7.49 22.22 -18.34
CA VAL A 205 -6.71 21.10 -17.82
C VAL A 205 -5.37 21.22 -18.53
N SER A 206 -4.29 21.40 -17.77
CA SER A 206 -2.95 21.19 -18.28
C SER A 206 -3.06 19.88 -19.05
N GLU A 207 -3.02 19.93 -20.38
CA GLU A 207 -2.83 18.73 -21.17
C GLU A 207 -1.72 17.99 -20.45
N ALA A 208 -2.02 16.76 -20.00
CA ALA A 208 -0.97 15.87 -19.54
C ALA A 208 0.17 16.07 -20.53
N GLU A 209 1.34 16.46 -20.02
CA GLU A 209 2.46 16.87 -20.86
C GLU A 209 2.49 15.93 -22.07
N PRO A 210 2.46 16.47 -23.31
CA PRO A 210 2.47 15.61 -24.48
C PRO A 210 3.59 14.59 -24.25
N PRO A 211 3.33 13.28 -24.43
CA PRO A 211 4.28 12.25 -24.06
C PRO A 211 5.62 12.69 -24.59
N MET A 212 6.58 12.87 -23.67
CA MET A 212 7.92 13.35 -24.01
C MET A 212 8.33 12.64 -25.31
N PRO A 213 8.81 13.39 -26.32
CA PRO A 213 9.10 12.83 -27.64
C PRO A 213 9.89 11.55 -27.42
N ALA A 214 9.40 10.44 -27.98
CA ALA A 214 9.94 9.10 -27.74
C ALA A 214 11.46 9.15 -27.87
N HIS A 215 12.15 9.27 -26.74
CA HIS A 215 13.59 9.25 -26.73
C HIS A 215 13.97 7.88 -27.29
N GLU A 216 14.97 7.85 -28.17
CA GLU A 216 15.50 6.58 -28.63
C GLU A 216 15.76 5.69 -27.41
N PRO A 217 15.24 4.45 -27.39
CA PRO A 217 15.25 3.61 -26.21
C PRO A 217 16.70 3.46 -25.74
N GLN A 218 17.03 4.03 -24.57
CA GLN A 218 18.41 4.08 -24.09
C GLN A 218 18.96 2.69 -23.77
N TRP A 219 18.06 1.74 -23.51
CA TRP A 219 18.35 0.37 -23.16
C TRP A 219 17.87 -0.60 -24.23
N ARG A 220 18.63 -1.68 -24.39
CA ARG A 220 18.29 -2.86 -25.16
C ARG A 220 18.36 -4.07 -24.25
N VAL A 221 17.33 -4.91 -24.31
CA VAL A 221 17.38 -6.25 -23.72
C VAL A 221 17.86 -7.25 -24.76
N ASN A 222 18.87 -8.02 -24.40
CA ASN A 222 19.33 -9.19 -25.12
C ASN A 222 18.97 -10.41 -24.28
N TYR A 223 18.48 -11.47 -24.92
CA TYR A 223 18.02 -12.63 -24.18
C TYR A 223 18.24 -13.93 -24.96
N ARG A 224 18.28 -15.04 -24.22
CA ARG A 224 18.36 -16.39 -24.77
C ARG A 224 17.47 -17.35 -23.99
N ALA A 225 16.69 -18.17 -24.70
CA ALA A 225 15.96 -19.30 -24.12
C ALA A 225 16.87 -20.54 -24.05
N MET A 226 16.72 -21.34 -22.99
CA MET A 226 17.45 -22.60 -22.83
C MET A 226 16.73 -23.80 -23.48
N GLY A 227 15.46 -23.64 -23.86
CA GLY A 227 14.60 -24.72 -24.36
C GLY A 227 14.18 -25.72 -23.29
N ARG A 228 14.37 -25.39 -22.00
CA ARG A 228 14.04 -26.24 -20.85
C ARG A 228 14.05 -25.46 -19.55
N LEU A 229 13.28 -25.93 -18.57
CA LEU A 229 13.34 -25.46 -17.19
C LEU A 229 14.52 -26.14 -16.48
N LEU A 230 15.45 -25.33 -16.00
CA LEU A 230 16.48 -25.77 -15.06
C LEU A 230 15.94 -25.68 -13.63
N ASP A 231 16.48 -26.50 -12.71
CA ASP A 231 16.17 -26.42 -11.28
C ASP A 231 16.74 -25.10 -10.71
N PRO A 232 15.90 -24.14 -10.28
CA PRO A 232 16.37 -22.85 -9.78
C PRO A 232 17.30 -22.99 -8.57
N GLU A 233 17.08 -23.98 -7.71
CA GLU A 233 17.90 -24.17 -6.52
C GLU A 233 19.29 -24.65 -6.88
N ALA A 234 19.37 -25.66 -7.75
CA ALA A 234 20.64 -26.15 -8.26
C ALA A 234 21.44 -25.06 -8.98
N VAL A 235 20.77 -24.25 -9.79
CA VAL A 235 21.39 -23.12 -10.49
C VAL A 235 21.91 -22.07 -9.50
N PHE A 236 21.13 -21.70 -8.47
CA PHE A 236 21.56 -20.69 -7.52
C PHE A 236 22.80 -21.13 -6.74
N HIS A 237 22.82 -22.38 -6.25
CA HIS A 237 23.98 -22.94 -5.57
C HIS A 237 25.23 -22.97 -6.47
N ALA A 238 25.08 -23.40 -7.73
CA ALA A 238 26.20 -23.50 -8.66
C ALA A 238 26.76 -22.15 -9.13
N LEU A 239 25.92 -21.11 -9.20
CA LEU A 239 26.30 -19.82 -9.78
C LEU A 239 26.59 -18.75 -8.72
N TYR A 240 25.76 -18.67 -7.68
CA TYR A 240 25.64 -17.48 -6.83
C TYR A 240 25.91 -17.75 -5.34
N ALA A 241 26.12 -19.00 -4.91
CA ALA A 241 26.36 -19.35 -3.49
C ALA A 241 27.52 -18.55 -2.85
N ASN A 242 28.54 -18.20 -3.64
CA ASN A 242 29.72 -17.46 -3.17
C ASN A 242 29.72 -15.98 -3.60
N ALA A 243 28.65 -15.50 -4.23
CA ALA A 243 28.54 -14.10 -4.61
C ALA A 243 28.44 -13.21 -3.35
N ARG A 244 29.11 -12.06 -3.38
CA ARG A 244 29.06 -11.05 -2.30
C ARG A 244 27.68 -10.39 -2.20
N SER A 245 27.09 -10.10 -3.36
CA SER A 245 25.76 -9.52 -3.49
C SER A 245 24.97 -10.32 -4.52
N ALA A 246 23.88 -10.95 -4.10
CA ALA A 246 23.04 -11.77 -4.96
C ALA A 246 21.58 -11.74 -4.51
N PHE A 247 20.69 -12.03 -5.44
CA PHE A 247 19.25 -12.14 -5.18
C PHE A 247 18.69 -13.40 -5.82
N TRP A 248 17.70 -13.97 -5.16
CA TRP A 248 16.79 -14.98 -5.68
C TRP A 248 15.39 -14.57 -5.26
N LEU A 249 14.61 -14.05 -6.20
CA LEU A 249 13.17 -13.86 -6.06
C LEU A 249 12.50 -15.14 -6.54
N ASP A 250 11.78 -15.83 -5.67
CA ASP A 250 11.41 -17.21 -5.90
C ASP A 250 9.90 -17.44 -5.78
N SER A 251 9.30 -17.88 -6.89
CA SER A 251 8.00 -18.53 -6.89
C SER A 251 8.16 -20.00 -6.47
N SER A 252 8.64 -20.26 -5.25
CA SER A 252 8.83 -21.64 -4.73
C SER A 252 7.51 -22.42 -4.62
N LEU A 253 6.39 -21.71 -4.51
CA LEU A 253 5.05 -22.23 -4.74
C LEU A 253 4.43 -21.55 -5.96
N VAL A 254 4.33 -22.28 -7.08
CA VAL A 254 3.66 -21.80 -8.30
C VAL A 254 2.15 -21.91 -8.12
N ARG A 255 1.44 -20.80 -8.34
CA ARG A 255 -0.02 -20.73 -8.28
C ARG A 255 -0.54 -19.94 -9.48
N PRO A 256 -1.43 -20.53 -10.31
CA PRO A 256 -2.01 -19.85 -11.45
C PRO A 256 -2.59 -18.47 -11.06
N GLY A 257 -2.22 -17.43 -11.81
CA GLY A 257 -2.67 -16.05 -11.57
C GLY A 257 -2.06 -15.36 -10.35
N LEU A 258 -1.11 -15.98 -9.65
CA LEU A 258 -0.44 -15.39 -8.48
C LEU A 258 1.08 -15.41 -8.60
N SER A 259 1.68 -16.57 -8.85
CA SER A 259 3.12 -16.79 -8.89
C SER A 259 3.47 -17.76 -10.03
N ARG A 260 4.47 -17.38 -10.83
CA ARG A 260 4.86 -18.10 -12.07
C ARG A 260 6.35 -18.02 -12.35
N PHE A 261 6.99 -16.93 -11.96
CA PHE A 261 8.38 -16.66 -12.33
C PHE A 261 9.29 -16.64 -11.11
N SER A 262 10.46 -17.25 -11.22
CA SER A 262 11.60 -16.96 -10.33
C SER A 262 12.65 -16.17 -11.10
N PHE A 263 13.37 -15.29 -10.40
CA PHE A 263 14.45 -14.47 -10.93
C PHE A 263 15.66 -14.58 -10.02
N MET A 264 16.85 -14.68 -10.59
CA MET A 264 18.08 -14.64 -9.81
C MET A 264 19.21 -13.97 -10.56
N GLY A 265 20.12 -13.35 -9.81
CA GLY A 265 21.27 -12.65 -10.35
C GLY A 265 22.18 -12.18 -9.24
N ASP A 266 23.27 -11.53 -9.63
CA ASP A 266 24.26 -10.96 -8.73
C ASP A 266 24.71 -9.58 -9.19
N ALA A 267 25.65 -8.99 -8.45
CA ALA A 267 26.19 -7.68 -8.77
C ALA A 267 27.44 -7.73 -9.69
N SER A 268 27.64 -8.81 -10.46
CA SER A 268 28.85 -9.01 -11.27
C SER A 268 28.80 -8.38 -12.66
N GLY A 269 27.63 -7.93 -13.10
CA GLY A 269 27.46 -7.32 -14.41
C GLY A 269 28.17 -5.97 -14.55
N PRO A 270 28.58 -5.60 -15.78
CA PRO A 270 29.36 -4.38 -16.04
C PRO A 270 28.61 -3.09 -15.70
N ARG A 271 27.27 -3.13 -15.63
CA ARG A 271 26.40 -2.00 -15.29
C ARG A 271 25.74 -2.16 -13.95
N SER A 272 26.02 -3.25 -13.25
CA SER A 272 25.46 -3.50 -11.94
C SER A 272 25.91 -2.42 -10.96
N GLU A 273 25.00 -2.08 -10.07
CA GLU A 273 25.19 -1.16 -8.96
C GLU A 273 24.49 -1.73 -7.74
N VAL A 274 25.15 -1.69 -6.58
CA VAL A 274 24.52 -1.97 -5.30
C VAL A 274 24.21 -0.64 -4.61
N LEU A 275 22.94 -0.43 -4.30
CA LEU A 275 22.42 0.72 -3.57
C LEU A 275 22.21 0.34 -2.11
N LEU A 276 22.71 1.17 -1.19
CA LEU A 276 22.46 1.06 0.25
C LEU A 276 21.98 2.41 0.77
N TYR A 277 20.83 2.44 1.41
CA TYR A 277 20.19 3.68 1.80
C TYR A 277 19.96 3.77 3.31
N ASN A 278 20.23 4.94 3.87
CA ASN A 278 19.88 5.33 5.23
C ASN A 278 18.92 6.51 5.18
N SER A 279 17.71 6.30 5.64
CA SER A 279 16.62 7.28 5.63
C SER A 279 16.85 8.42 6.62
N ALA A 280 17.36 8.11 7.82
CA ALA A 280 17.62 9.10 8.87
C ALA A 280 18.67 10.13 8.44
N GLU A 281 19.70 9.71 7.71
CA GLU A 281 20.73 10.61 7.15
C GLU A 281 20.40 11.11 5.75
N ARG A 282 19.35 10.58 5.11
CA ARG A 282 19.04 10.74 3.67
C ARG A 282 20.28 10.53 2.79
N ARG A 283 21.02 9.45 3.06
CA ARG A 283 22.25 9.09 2.35
C ARG A 283 22.09 7.81 1.56
N LEU A 284 22.42 7.89 0.28
CA LEU A 284 22.46 6.79 -0.65
C LEU A 284 23.91 6.47 -1.02
N LYS A 285 24.38 5.31 -0.59
CA LYS A 285 25.68 4.76 -0.97
C LYS A 285 25.53 3.87 -2.20
N ARG A 286 26.44 4.05 -3.16
CA ARG A 286 26.45 3.33 -4.43
C ARG A 286 27.77 2.60 -4.61
N ILE A 287 27.69 1.30 -4.87
CA ILE A 287 28.86 0.45 -5.08
C ILE A 287 28.77 -0.12 -6.50
N ARG A 288 29.73 0.26 -7.34
CA ARG A 288 29.88 -0.16 -8.74
C ARG A 288 31.24 -0.84 -8.93
N PRO A 289 31.44 -1.57 -10.05
CA PRO A 289 32.75 -2.15 -10.35
C PRO A 289 33.88 -1.11 -10.30
N GLY A 290 34.77 -1.22 -9.30
CA GLY A 290 35.92 -0.34 -9.11
C GLY A 290 35.62 1.08 -8.61
N CYS A 291 34.37 1.38 -8.22
CA CYS A 291 33.99 2.72 -7.77
C CYS A 291 32.91 2.65 -6.67
N GLU A 292 33.12 3.44 -5.62
CA GLU A 292 32.15 3.62 -4.52
C GLU A 292 31.98 5.11 -4.28
N ASP A 293 30.73 5.58 -4.20
CA ASP A 293 30.41 6.97 -3.88
C ASP A 293 29.10 7.08 -3.07
N GLU A 294 28.83 8.27 -2.56
CA GLU A 294 27.64 8.58 -1.77
C GLU A 294 26.94 9.83 -2.31
N LEU A 295 25.61 9.80 -2.26
CA LEU A 295 24.72 10.90 -2.63
C LEU A 295 23.85 11.27 -1.43
N SER A 296 23.55 12.57 -1.30
CA SER A 296 22.63 13.09 -0.30
C SER A 296 21.26 13.36 -0.95
N GLU A 297 20.53 12.31 -1.29
CA GLU A 297 19.21 12.36 -1.93
C GLU A 297 18.33 11.19 -1.48
N SER A 298 17.02 11.26 -1.75
CA SER A 298 16.10 10.13 -1.50
C SER A 298 16.44 8.95 -2.41
N ILE A 299 16.27 7.73 -1.90
CA ILE A 299 16.33 6.54 -2.76
C ILE A 299 15.24 6.59 -3.84
N PHE A 300 14.06 7.14 -3.56
CA PHE A 300 12.97 7.21 -4.54
C PHE A 300 13.28 8.21 -5.67
N ASP A 301 13.86 9.37 -5.35
CA ASP A 301 14.33 10.33 -6.35
C ASP A 301 15.41 9.70 -7.25
N TYR A 302 16.35 8.98 -6.64
CA TYR A 302 17.38 8.26 -7.38
C TYR A 302 16.79 7.22 -8.33
N LEU A 303 15.91 6.36 -7.82
CA LEU A 303 15.25 5.31 -8.60
C LEU A 303 14.39 5.89 -9.74
N SER A 304 13.71 7.01 -9.49
CA SER A 304 12.92 7.73 -10.50
C SER A 304 13.80 8.21 -11.66
N ARG A 305 14.93 8.86 -11.34
CA ARG A 305 15.89 9.34 -12.35
C ARG A 305 16.55 8.20 -13.13
N CYS A 306 16.78 7.06 -12.48
CA CYS A 306 17.44 5.90 -13.07
C CYS A 306 16.46 4.87 -13.65
N ALA A 307 15.16 5.17 -13.66
CA ALA A 307 14.16 4.28 -14.22
C ALA A 307 14.47 3.97 -15.69
N ILE A 308 14.31 2.70 -16.07
CA ILE A 308 14.52 2.27 -17.46
C ILE A 308 13.34 2.80 -18.29
N SER A 309 13.58 3.87 -19.04
CA SER A 309 12.64 4.42 -20.01
C SER A 309 12.99 3.95 -21.43
N GLY A 310 12.04 3.27 -22.08
CA GLY A 310 12.22 2.70 -23.41
C GLY A 310 13.18 1.50 -23.44
N LEU A 311 12.68 0.35 -23.92
CA LEU A 311 13.47 -0.88 -24.00
C LEU A 311 13.35 -1.49 -25.40
N ALA A 312 14.44 -1.47 -26.16
CA ALA A 312 14.55 -2.15 -27.45
C ALA A 312 14.86 -3.65 -27.31
N GLY A 313 14.62 -4.42 -28.37
CA GLY A 313 15.03 -5.83 -28.44
C GLY A 313 14.19 -6.80 -27.61
N ALA A 314 13.02 -6.35 -27.12
CA ALA A 314 12.16 -7.16 -26.28
C ALA A 314 11.10 -7.98 -27.05
N ASP A 315 11.13 -7.93 -28.38
CA ASP A 315 10.24 -8.71 -29.24
C ASP A 315 10.36 -10.19 -28.91
N GLY A 316 9.25 -10.87 -28.64
CA GLY A 316 9.24 -12.29 -28.24
C GLY A 316 9.54 -12.56 -26.76
N LEU A 317 10.09 -11.61 -25.99
CA LEU A 317 10.40 -11.80 -24.58
C LEU A 317 9.15 -11.64 -23.69
N ARG A 318 8.60 -12.75 -23.22
CA ARG A 318 7.37 -12.80 -22.39
C ARG A 318 7.62 -12.76 -20.89
N LEU A 319 8.67 -12.04 -20.46
CA LEU A 319 8.98 -11.86 -19.03
C LEU A 319 8.35 -10.57 -18.46
N PRO A 320 7.78 -10.62 -17.24
CA PRO A 320 7.26 -9.42 -16.58
C PRO A 320 8.41 -8.50 -16.13
N PHE A 321 9.48 -9.07 -15.59
CA PHE A 321 10.71 -8.37 -15.26
C PHE A 321 11.72 -8.46 -16.41
N ARG A 322 12.25 -7.32 -16.85
CA ARG A 322 13.22 -7.22 -17.95
C ARG A 322 14.53 -6.55 -17.51
N GLY A 323 14.81 -6.55 -16.20
CA GLY A 323 15.95 -5.90 -15.57
C GLY A 323 15.55 -4.60 -14.85
N GLY A 324 16.44 -4.12 -13.98
CA GLY A 324 16.17 -3.03 -13.05
C GLY A 324 16.64 -3.34 -11.63
N HIS A 325 16.19 -2.54 -10.65
CA HIS A 325 16.60 -2.69 -9.26
C HIS A 325 15.84 -3.83 -8.56
N VAL A 326 16.56 -4.69 -7.85
CA VAL A 326 16.03 -5.82 -7.07
C VAL A 326 16.60 -5.78 -5.67
N GLY A 327 15.74 -5.85 -4.65
CA GLY A 327 16.19 -5.79 -3.26
C GLY A 327 15.03 -5.67 -2.28
N TYR A 328 15.25 -4.98 -1.16
CA TYR A 328 14.22 -4.72 -0.16
C TYR A 328 14.06 -3.22 0.13
N LEU A 329 12.86 -2.88 0.55
CA LEU A 329 12.45 -1.59 1.09
C LEU A 329 12.01 -1.82 2.54
N GLY A 330 12.75 -1.27 3.49
CA GLY A 330 12.52 -1.41 4.91
C GLY A 330 11.38 -0.52 5.41
N TYR A 331 10.79 -0.89 6.54
CA TYR A 331 9.61 -0.21 7.10
C TYR A 331 9.86 1.28 7.41
N GLU A 332 11.08 1.64 7.82
CA GLU A 332 11.44 3.01 8.19
C GLU A 332 11.53 3.98 7.00
N LEU A 333 11.46 3.48 5.75
CA LEU A 333 11.32 4.33 4.57
C LEU A 333 10.02 5.13 4.53
N LYS A 334 9.04 4.84 5.40
CA LYS A 334 7.86 5.70 5.59
C LYS A 334 8.22 7.16 5.89
N GLN A 335 9.42 7.43 6.41
CA GLN A 335 9.95 8.79 6.59
C GLN A 335 10.05 9.57 5.28
N GLU A 336 10.38 8.90 4.18
CA GLU A 336 10.39 9.52 2.85
C GLU A 336 9.00 9.90 2.37
N CYS A 337 7.96 9.35 3.02
CA CYS A 337 6.55 9.66 2.78
C CYS A 337 5.95 10.53 3.90
N GLY A 338 6.78 11.17 4.74
CA GLY A 338 6.35 12.07 5.80
C GLY A 338 5.88 11.38 7.09
N GLY A 339 6.15 10.09 7.27
CA GLY A 339 5.88 9.36 8.51
C GLY A 339 7.01 9.48 9.54
N ASP A 340 6.69 9.35 10.83
CA ASP A 340 7.69 9.31 11.89
C ASP A 340 8.52 8.00 11.85
N ALA A 341 9.81 8.07 12.20
CA ALA A 341 10.62 6.88 12.53
C ALA A 341 11.10 6.89 13.97
N PRO A 342 10.32 6.29 14.89
CA PRO A 342 10.76 6.10 16.26
C PRO A 342 11.85 5.01 16.38
N HIS A 343 12.19 4.32 15.30
CA HIS A 343 13.11 3.19 15.29
C HIS A 343 14.15 3.33 14.19
N SER A 344 15.34 2.78 14.45
CA SER A 344 16.39 2.63 13.44
C SER A 344 16.94 1.21 13.50
N ALA A 345 17.29 0.67 12.34
CA ALA A 345 17.97 -0.61 12.22
C ALA A 345 19.49 -0.40 12.17
N GLY A 346 20.25 -1.41 12.59
CA GLY A 346 21.71 -1.44 12.39
C GLY A 346 22.13 -1.77 10.95
N TYR A 347 21.17 -1.91 10.04
CA TYR A 347 21.34 -2.26 8.63
C TYR A 347 20.67 -1.18 7.75
N PRO A 348 21.01 -1.10 6.46
CA PRO A 348 20.39 -0.12 5.55
C PRO A 348 18.86 -0.25 5.53
N ASP A 349 18.16 0.88 5.46
CA ASP A 349 16.69 0.95 5.33
C ASP A 349 16.22 0.51 3.95
N ALA A 350 17.10 0.57 2.95
CA ALA A 350 16.92 -0.16 1.69
C ALA A 350 18.26 -0.66 1.19
N ALA A 351 18.22 -1.81 0.52
CA ALA A 351 19.36 -2.32 -0.24
C ALA A 351 18.87 -2.94 -1.56
N MET A 352 19.52 -2.61 -2.68
CA MET A 352 19.12 -3.08 -4.01
C MET A 352 20.32 -3.36 -4.91
N ILE A 353 20.17 -4.30 -5.86
CA ILE A 353 21.07 -4.53 -6.99
C ILE A 353 20.38 -4.05 -8.25
N PHE A 354 21.04 -3.20 -9.05
CA PHE A 354 20.65 -3.01 -10.45
C PHE A 354 21.05 -4.26 -11.25
N ALA A 355 20.07 -5.12 -11.53
CA ALA A 355 20.28 -6.37 -12.23
C ALA A 355 20.31 -6.13 -13.75
N ASP A 356 21.50 -5.87 -14.28
CA ASP A 356 21.77 -5.80 -15.71
C ASP A 356 21.94 -7.19 -16.35
N ARG A 357 22.27 -8.21 -15.56
CA ARG A 357 22.32 -9.62 -15.97
C ARG A 357 21.60 -10.50 -14.97
N PHE A 358 20.69 -11.34 -15.45
CA PHE A 358 19.92 -12.22 -14.59
C PHE A 358 19.37 -13.44 -15.35
N LEU A 359 18.94 -14.43 -14.58
CA LEU A 359 18.22 -15.59 -15.05
C LEU A 359 16.75 -15.48 -14.64
N ALA A 360 15.84 -15.88 -15.52
CA ALA A 360 14.42 -15.98 -15.24
C ALA A 360 13.92 -17.41 -15.52
N PHE A 361 13.05 -17.90 -14.65
CA PHE A 361 12.49 -19.24 -14.72
C PHE A 361 10.99 -19.11 -14.89
N ASP A 362 10.48 -19.52 -16.05
CA ASP A 362 9.05 -19.58 -16.33
C ASP A 362 8.56 -20.98 -15.98
N HIS A 363 8.03 -21.14 -14.77
CA HIS A 363 7.62 -22.45 -14.26
C HIS A 363 6.43 -23.03 -15.01
N ASP A 364 5.54 -22.17 -15.51
CA ASP A 364 4.36 -22.60 -16.27
C ASP A 364 4.74 -23.03 -17.69
N ALA A 365 5.64 -22.28 -18.36
CA ALA A 365 6.08 -22.62 -19.71
C ALA A 365 7.17 -23.70 -19.73
N GLY A 366 7.77 -24.02 -18.58
CA GLY A 366 8.87 -24.96 -18.50
C GLY A 366 10.14 -24.45 -19.19
N GLU A 367 10.46 -23.16 -19.04
CA GLU A 367 11.56 -22.50 -19.77
C GLU A 367 12.47 -21.68 -18.84
N THR A 368 13.77 -21.69 -19.13
CA THR A 368 14.75 -20.82 -18.47
C THR A 368 15.30 -19.80 -19.47
N TRP A 369 15.28 -18.53 -19.07
CA TRP A 369 15.73 -17.40 -19.86
C TRP A 369 16.98 -16.78 -19.25
N LEU A 370 17.95 -16.46 -20.10
CA LEU A 370 19.09 -15.64 -19.78
C LEU A 370 18.82 -14.24 -20.31
N VAL A 371 19.05 -13.21 -19.50
CA VAL A 371 18.75 -11.83 -19.86
C VAL A 371 19.94 -10.93 -19.54
N GLU A 372 20.31 -10.09 -20.52
CA GLU A 372 21.33 -9.06 -20.40
C GLU A 372 20.77 -7.71 -20.87
N LEU A 373 21.02 -6.66 -20.10
CA LEU A 373 20.76 -5.27 -20.45
C LEU A 373 22.02 -4.58 -20.98
N THR A 374 21.90 -3.97 -22.15
CA THR A 374 22.91 -3.11 -22.77
C THR A 374 22.35 -1.71 -23.01
N ARG A 375 23.20 -0.69 -23.05
CA ARG A 375 22.86 0.68 -23.45
C ARG A 375 23.22 0.92 -24.91
N ASN A 376 22.52 1.85 -25.56
CA ASN A 376 22.90 2.31 -26.88
C ASN A 376 24.32 2.91 -26.86
N GLY A 377 25.17 2.51 -27.80
CA GLY A 377 26.58 2.93 -27.88
C GLY A 377 27.56 2.01 -27.14
N ASP A 378 27.08 0.96 -26.47
CA ASP A 378 27.96 -0.10 -25.99
C ASP A 378 28.62 -0.84 -27.16
N GLN A 379 29.80 -1.43 -26.90
CA GLN A 379 30.46 -2.36 -27.83
C GLN A 379 29.69 -3.69 -27.90
N GLY A 380 28.48 -3.68 -28.45
CA GLY A 380 27.65 -4.87 -28.72
C GLY A 380 27.18 -5.66 -27.47
N PRO A 381 26.33 -6.68 -27.67
CA PRO A 381 26.02 -7.66 -26.63
C PRO A 381 27.28 -8.42 -26.25
N THR A 382 27.46 -8.74 -24.98
CA THR A 382 28.64 -9.51 -24.57
C THR A 382 28.45 -11.00 -24.87
N ASP A 383 29.54 -11.77 -24.95
CA ASP A 383 29.49 -13.24 -25.05
C ASP A 383 28.91 -13.91 -23.79
N TRP A 384 28.43 -13.13 -22.82
CA TRP A 384 27.89 -13.62 -21.55
C TRP A 384 26.71 -14.58 -21.75
N LEU A 385 25.80 -14.31 -22.68
CA LEU A 385 24.65 -15.21 -22.93
C LEU A 385 25.10 -16.61 -23.35
N GLU A 386 26.08 -16.69 -24.26
CA GLU A 386 26.63 -17.95 -24.75
C GLU A 386 27.44 -18.67 -23.66
N ALA A 387 28.31 -17.94 -22.97
CA ALA A 387 29.14 -18.49 -21.89
C ALA A 387 28.30 -19.00 -20.71
N MET A 388 27.26 -18.24 -20.33
CA MET A 388 26.34 -18.62 -19.26
C MET A 388 25.47 -19.81 -19.69
N ALA A 389 24.98 -19.86 -20.92
CA ALA A 389 24.25 -21.01 -21.44
C ALA A 389 25.10 -22.28 -21.40
N ALA A 390 26.38 -22.21 -21.77
CA ALA A 390 27.32 -23.32 -21.67
C ALA A 390 27.54 -23.75 -20.21
N ARG A 391 27.74 -22.80 -19.29
CA ARG A 391 27.89 -23.09 -17.86
C ARG A 391 26.64 -23.76 -17.25
N LEU A 392 25.46 -23.36 -17.69
CA LEU A 392 24.19 -23.94 -17.24
C LEU A 392 23.95 -25.37 -17.72
N GLN A 393 24.67 -25.85 -18.76
CA GLN A 393 24.57 -27.24 -19.22
C GLN A 393 25.20 -28.22 -18.22
N THR A 394 26.15 -27.77 -17.41
CA THR A 394 26.92 -28.59 -16.47
C THR A 394 26.44 -28.47 -15.03
N VAL A 395 25.33 -27.79 -14.78
CA VAL A 395 24.76 -27.66 -13.42
C VAL A 395 24.20 -29.01 -13.01
N GLU A 396 24.77 -29.58 -11.94
CA GLU A 396 24.28 -30.80 -11.32
C GLU A 396 23.18 -30.49 -10.30
N PRO A 397 22.22 -31.41 -10.07
CA PRO A 397 21.25 -31.27 -8.99
C PRO A 397 21.94 -31.12 -7.64
N VAL A 398 21.46 -30.20 -6.81
CA VAL A 398 21.94 -30.06 -5.43
C VAL A 398 21.35 -31.20 -4.59
N PRO A 399 22.19 -31.99 -3.88
CA PRO A 399 21.67 -32.95 -2.91
C PRO A 399 20.81 -32.20 -1.90
N ARG A 400 19.60 -32.70 -1.61
CA ARG A 400 18.75 -32.12 -0.57
C ARG A 400 19.60 -31.91 0.68
N VAL A 401 19.72 -30.66 1.12
CA VAL A 401 20.48 -30.29 2.31
C VAL A 401 19.96 -31.15 3.46
N ALA A 402 20.75 -32.15 3.88
CA ALA A 402 20.47 -32.85 5.11
C ALA A 402 20.47 -31.82 6.23
N ALA A 403 19.54 -31.91 7.18
CA ALA A 403 19.49 -31.06 8.37
C ALA A 403 20.72 -31.33 9.26
N ALA A 404 21.90 -30.96 8.78
CA ALA A 404 23.18 -31.09 9.46
C ALA A 404 23.71 -29.68 9.69
N GLY A 405 22.96 -28.90 10.47
CA GLY A 405 23.48 -27.68 11.05
C GLY A 405 24.64 -28.00 11.98
N SER A 406 25.65 -27.13 12.03
CA SER A 406 26.75 -27.20 13.01
C SER A 406 26.27 -26.94 14.45
N GLN A 407 25.05 -26.44 14.62
CA GLN A 407 24.42 -26.15 15.90
C GLN A 407 24.15 -27.43 16.70
N LYS A 408 24.84 -27.58 17.84
CA LYS A 408 24.58 -28.66 18.80
C LYS A 408 23.57 -28.19 19.85
N GLY A 409 22.36 -28.77 19.83
CA GLY A 409 21.32 -28.51 20.83
C GLY A 409 20.24 -27.51 20.36
N PRO A 410 19.21 -27.28 21.19
CA PRO A 410 18.10 -26.40 20.84
C PRO A 410 18.55 -24.94 20.70
N VAL A 411 18.00 -24.25 19.70
CA VAL A 411 18.20 -22.81 19.51
C VAL A 411 17.51 -22.05 20.64
N GLN A 412 18.23 -21.13 21.28
CA GLN A 412 17.66 -20.24 22.29
C GLN A 412 17.19 -18.95 21.64
N PHE A 413 15.89 -18.70 21.73
CA PHE A 413 15.27 -17.48 21.22
C PHE A 413 15.06 -16.46 22.34
N ARG A 414 15.33 -15.19 22.03
CA ARG A 414 15.04 -14.03 22.86
C ARG A 414 13.90 -13.25 22.22
N LEU A 415 12.86 -12.99 22.99
CA LEU A 415 11.78 -12.07 22.60
C LEU A 415 12.20 -10.64 22.98
N ARG A 416 11.94 -9.67 22.11
CA ARG A 416 12.16 -8.24 22.41
C ARG A 416 11.32 -7.81 23.62
N GLU A 417 10.03 -8.12 23.59
CA GLU A 417 9.13 -7.94 24.73
C GLU A 417 8.83 -9.28 25.40
N ASN A 418 8.78 -9.29 26.73
CA ASN A 418 8.25 -10.46 27.44
C ASN A 418 6.73 -10.57 27.26
N ARG A 419 6.17 -11.76 27.56
CA ARG A 419 4.73 -12.05 27.42
C ARG A 419 3.82 -11.03 28.11
N LYS A 420 4.17 -10.59 29.32
CA LYS A 420 3.34 -9.65 30.09
C LYS A 420 3.29 -8.30 29.35
N THR A 421 4.44 -7.75 29.01
CA THR A 421 4.54 -6.47 28.29
C THR A 421 3.82 -6.51 26.94
N TYR A 422 3.91 -7.62 26.20
CA TYR A 422 3.20 -7.76 24.93
C TYR A 422 1.67 -7.78 25.12
N ILE A 423 1.16 -8.47 26.16
CA ILE A 423 -0.27 -8.43 26.52
C ILE A 423 -0.72 -7.03 26.94
N ASP A 424 0.08 -6.33 27.74
CA ASP A 424 -0.22 -4.96 28.16
C ASP A 424 -0.30 -4.01 26.94
N ASN A 425 0.58 -4.19 25.95
CA ASN A 425 0.53 -3.45 24.69
C ASN A 425 -0.72 -3.77 23.85
N ILE A 426 -1.20 -5.02 23.85
CA ILE A 426 -2.48 -5.39 23.21
C ILE A 426 -3.64 -4.64 23.88
N HIS A 427 -3.70 -4.59 25.22
CA HIS A 427 -4.76 -3.87 25.92
C HIS A 427 -4.74 -2.37 25.59
N ARG A 428 -3.56 -1.77 25.53
CA ARG A 428 -3.40 -0.37 25.16
C ARG A 428 -3.82 -0.09 23.70
N ALA A 429 -3.50 -0.98 22.77
CA ALA A 429 -3.98 -0.88 21.38
C ALA A 429 -5.52 -0.93 21.33
N LEU A 430 -6.16 -1.84 22.08
CA LEU A 430 -7.62 -1.92 22.16
C LEU A 430 -8.25 -0.67 22.80
N GLU A 431 -7.57 -0.03 23.75
CA GLU A 431 -8.01 1.26 24.33
C GLU A 431 -7.96 2.38 23.30
N TYR A 432 -6.88 2.48 22.52
CA TYR A 432 -6.78 3.45 21.41
C TYR A 432 -7.88 3.23 20.36
N ILE A 433 -8.13 1.98 19.97
CA ILE A 433 -9.20 1.64 19.03
C ILE A 433 -10.57 2.10 19.56
N ARG A 434 -10.89 1.81 20.83
CA ARG A 434 -12.15 2.24 21.46
C ARG A 434 -12.25 3.76 21.65
N ALA A 435 -11.12 4.44 21.75
CA ALA A 435 -11.07 5.90 21.83
C ALA A 435 -11.25 6.57 20.46
N GLY A 436 -11.27 5.78 19.37
CA GLY A 436 -11.35 6.30 18.00
C GLY A 436 -10.00 6.77 17.44
N GLU A 437 -8.87 6.43 18.09
CA GLU A 437 -7.53 6.87 17.65
C GLU A 437 -6.98 5.99 16.51
N SER A 438 -7.59 4.83 16.25
CA SER A 438 -7.26 3.94 15.14
C SER A 438 -8.41 2.95 14.89
N TYR A 439 -8.58 2.51 13.65
CA TYR A 439 -9.56 1.47 13.30
C TYR A 439 -9.04 0.06 13.60
N GLU A 440 -7.76 -0.20 13.29
CA GLU A 440 -7.05 -1.47 13.44
C GLU A 440 -5.56 -1.22 13.72
N VAL A 441 -4.95 -2.06 14.57
CA VAL A 441 -3.50 -2.01 14.86
C VAL A 441 -2.87 -3.38 14.67
N CYS A 442 -1.88 -3.47 13.76
CA CYS A 442 -1.03 -4.64 13.60
C CYS A 442 0.19 -4.55 14.55
N LEU A 443 0.04 -5.08 15.77
CA LEU A 443 1.11 -5.08 16.76
C LEU A 443 2.10 -6.25 16.51
N THR A 444 3.35 -5.93 16.21
CA THR A 444 4.41 -6.92 15.97
C THR A 444 5.43 -6.98 17.12
N THR A 445 6.20 -8.05 17.19
CA THR A 445 7.36 -8.21 18.09
C THR A 445 8.50 -8.89 17.35
N GLN A 446 9.72 -8.78 17.87
CA GLN A 446 10.91 -9.40 17.30
C GLN A 446 11.35 -10.60 18.14
N ILE A 447 11.71 -11.68 17.44
CA ILE A 447 12.33 -12.87 18.01
C ILE A 447 13.74 -12.99 17.43
N GLU A 448 14.73 -13.15 18.29
CA GLU A 448 16.15 -13.17 17.92
C GLU A 448 16.84 -14.41 18.48
N ALA A 449 17.85 -14.92 17.76
CA ALA A 449 18.72 -15.98 18.26
C ALA A 449 20.14 -15.79 17.71
N ASN A 450 21.15 -16.12 18.54
CA ASN A 450 22.54 -16.17 18.12
C ASN A 450 22.90 -17.61 17.74
N VAL A 451 22.97 -17.88 16.44
CA VAL A 451 23.24 -19.22 15.90
C VAL A 451 24.25 -19.16 14.76
N ALA A 452 25.05 -20.21 14.64
CA ALA A 452 25.90 -20.40 13.47
C ALA A 452 25.10 -21.15 12.40
N VAL A 453 24.60 -20.43 11.41
CA VAL A 453 23.84 -20.99 10.29
C VAL A 453 24.31 -20.36 8.98
N GLU A 454 24.36 -21.16 7.92
CA GLU A 454 24.62 -20.66 6.57
C GLU A 454 23.27 -20.29 5.92
N GLY A 455 23.12 -19.03 5.49
CA GLY A 455 21.83 -18.49 5.10
C GLY A 455 21.21 -19.16 3.88
N LEU A 456 22.00 -19.55 2.87
CA LEU A 456 21.48 -20.23 1.70
C LEU A 456 20.95 -21.64 2.04
N SER A 457 21.64 -22.35 2.92
CA SER A 457 21.20 -23.64 3.47
C SER A 457 19.90 -23.49 4.25
N LEU A 458 19.79 -22.44 5.09
CA LEU A 458 18.56 -22.13 5.81
C LEU A 458 17.40 -21.82 4.85
N TYR A 459 17.65 -21.02 3.81
CA TYR A 459 16.66 -20.74 2.78
C TYR A 459 16.24 -22.02 2.04
N SER A 460 17.19 -22.89 1.69
CA SER A 460 16.91 -24.17 1.01
C SER A 460 15.97 -25.04 1.84
N VAL A 461 16.17 -25.11 3.17
CA VAL A 461 15.24 -25.80 4.09
C VAL A 461 13.87 -25.11 4.13
N LEU A 462 13.83 -23.78 4.26
CA LEU A 462 12.58 -23.01 4.29
C LEU A 462 11.76 -23.20 3.01
N ARG A 463 12.41 -23.11 1.85
CA ARG A 463 11.84 -23.27 0.51
C ARG A 463 11.09 -24.59 0.36
N HIS A 464 11.61 -25.68 0.93
CA HIS A 464 10.98 -27.00 0.86
C HIS A 464 9.90 -27.21 1.92
N THR A 465 10.08 -26.65 3.12
CA THR A 465 9.19 -26.87 4.26
C THR A 465 7.97 -25.94 4.27
N ASN A 466 8.13 -24.73 3.75
CA ASN A 466 7.08 -23.71 3.65
C ASN A 466 7.21 -22.95 2.32
N PRO A 467 6.95 -23.60 1.17
CA PRO A 467 7.04 -22.96 -0.14
C PRO A 467 6.00 -21.83 -0.25
N ALA A 468 6.38 -20.74 -0.91
CA ALA A 468 5.58 -19.53 -0.98
C ALA A 468 5.60 -18.88 -2.38
N PRO A 469 4.52 -18.17 -2.77
CA PRO A 469 4.42 -17.48 -4.06
C PRO A 469 5.43 -16.34 -4.21
N PHE A 470 5.82 -15.69 -3.11
CA PHE A 470 6.76 -14.57 -3.08
C PHE A 470 7.89 -14.85 -2.08
N ALA A 471 8.52 -16.01 -2.21
CA ALA A 471 9.71 -16.32 -1.42
C ALA A 471 10.93 -15.54 -1.94
N SER A 472 11.92 -15.34 -1.08
CA SER A 472 13.16 -14.71 -1.51
C SER A 472 14.35 -15.09 -0.65
N TYR A 473 15.52 -15.13 -1.29
CA TYR A 473 16.82 -15.07 -0.64
C TYR A 473 17.60 -13.89 -1.20
N LEU A 474 17.95 -12.94 -0.36
CA LEU A 474 18.77 -11.79 -0.72
C LEU A 474 20.05 -11.83 0.12
N ARG A 475 21.19 -11.56 -0.50
CA ARG A 475 22.45 -11.29 0.19
C ARG A 475 22.95 -9.94 -0.27
N LEU A 476 22.93 -8.95 0.61
CA LEU A 476 23.24 -7.54 0.31
C LEU A 476 23.94 -6.91 1.52
N ALA A 477 25.08 -6.24 1.32
CA ALA A 477 25.79 -5.48 2.37
C ALA A 477 26.05 -6.26 3.68
N GLY A 478 26.41 -7.54 3.58
CA GLY A 478 26.65 -8.38 4.75
C GLY A 478 25.38 -8.76 5.53
N LEU A 479 24.19 -8.45 4.99
CA LEU A 479 22.90 -8.91 5.47
C LEU A 479 22.36 -9.98 4.52
N GLU A 480 21.82 -11.06 5.10
CA GLU A 480 21.05 -12.07 4.37
C GLU A 480 19.58 -11.95 4.77
N VAL A 481 18.69 -11.75 3.79
CA VAL A 481 17.24 -11.68 3.99
C VAL A 481 16.62 -12.93 3.41
N ILE A 482 15.92 -13.69 4.27
CA ILE A 482 15.28 -14.95 3.94
C ILE A 482 13.78 -14.78 4.18
N SER A 483 12.97 -14.99 3.15
CA SER A 483 11.52 -14.78 3.20
C SER A 483 10.75 -15.91 2.51
N ALA A 484 9.59 -16.23 3.06
CA ALA A 484 8.58 -17.11 2.47
C ALA A 484 7.21 -16.41 2.52
N SER A 485 7.08 -15.28 1.82
CA SER A 485 5.87 -14.45 1.88
C SER A 485 4.72 -15.07 1.06
N PRO A 486 3.52 -15.23 1.65
CA PRO A 486 2.33 -15.63 0.93
C PRO A 486 1.67 -14.48 0.15
N GLU A 487 2.05 -13.24 0.46
CA GLU A 487 1.28 -12.05 0.12
C GLU A 487 2.06 -11.09 -0.78
N ARG A 488 1.34 -10.50 -1.74
CA ARG A 488 1.85 -9.42 -2.58
C ARG A 488 1.45 -8.10 -1.95
N PHE A 489 2.43 -7.25 -1.69
CA PHE A 489 2.18 -5.86 -1.30
C PHE A 489 1.55 -5.06 -2.45
N VAL A 490 2.33 -4.80 -3.51
CA VAL A 490 1.85 -4.11 -4.71
C VAL A 490 2.58 -4.63 -5.95
N MET A 491 1.89 -4.66 -7.08
CA MET A 491 2.45 -4.86 -8.41
C MET A 491 1.91 -3.79 -9.34
N VAL A 492 2.80 -3.18 -10.12
CA VAL A 492 2.44 -2.23 -11.19
C VAL A 492 2.92 -2.84 -12.49
N ASP A 493 2.00 -3.08 -13.43
CA ASP A 493 2.36 -3.59 -14.74
C ASP A 493 2.71 -2.46 -15.73
N ARG A 494 3.14 -2.83 -16.94
CA ARG A 494 3.55 -1.85 -17.96
C ARG A 494 2.40 -1.04 -18.56
N GLY A 495 1.16 -1.51 -18.39
CA GLY A 495 -0.04 -0.76 -18.77
C GLY A 495 -0.44 0.26 -17.71
N GLY A 496 0.30 0.35 -16.60
CA GLY A 496 -0.05 1.20 -15.47
C GLY A 496 -1.12 0.61 -14.57
N ARG A 497 -1.49 -0.68 -14.76
CA ARG A 497 -2.42 -1.34 -13.85
C ARG A 497 -1.70 -1.64 -12.53
N VAL A 498 -2.29 -1.18 -11.44
CA VAL A 498 -1.85 -1.46 -10.07
C VAL A 498 -2.68 -2.61 -9.51
N GLU A 499 -2.04 -3.55 -8.82
CA GLU A 499 -2.69 -4.67 -8.15
C GLU A 499 -2.07 -4.91 -6.78
N ALA A 500 -2.90 -4.84 -5.73
CA ALA A 500 -2.61 -5.34 -4.40
C ALA A 500 -3.50 -6.56 -4.12
N LYS A 501 -3.05 -7.48 -3.26
CA LYS A 501 -3.83 -8.66 -2.85
C LYS A 501 -3.78 -8.81 -1.34
N PRO A 502 -4.40 -7.87 -0.59
CA PRO A 502 -4.37 -7.90 0.87
C PRO A 502 -5.04 -9.18 1.40
N ILE A 503 -4.45 -9.79 2.43
CA ILE A 503 -4.93 -11.01 3.06
C ILE A 503 -5.38 -10.71 4.50
N LYS A 504 -6.63 -11.05 4.80
CA LYS A 504 -7.19 -11.07 6.15
C LYS A 504 -8.06 -12.32 6.32
N GLY A 505 -8.10 -12.84 7.54
CA GLY A 505 -8.71 -14.13 7.85
C GLY A 505 -7.78 -15.29 7.47
N THR A 506 -7.26 -15.99 8.47
CA THR A 506 -6.38 -17.16 8.27
C THR A 506 -6.89 -18.33 9.08
N ALA A 507 -7.09 -19.47 8.44
CA ALA A 507 -7.44 -20.73 9.08
C ALA A 507 -6.41 -21.82 8.77
N LYS A 508 -6.27 -22.78 9.68
CA LYS A 508 -5.47 -23.98 9.44
C LYS A 508 -6.19 -24.86 8.42
N ARG A 509 -5.42 -25.55 7.57
CA ARG A 509 -5.98 -26.53 6.62
C ARG A 509 -6.61 -27.71 7.38
N GLY A 510 -7.70 -28.24 6.82
CA GLY A 510 -8.33 -29.47 7.31
C GLY A 510 -7.45 -30.70 7.05
N LEU A 511 -7.65 -31.78 7.82
CA LEU A 511 -6.94 -33.04 7.60
C LEU A 511 -7.55 -33.83 6.45
N THR A 512 -8.82 -33.57 6.14
CA THR A 512 -9.55 -34.16 5.01
C THR A 512 -10.11 -33.07 4.07
N PRO A 513 -10.39 -33.40 2.80
CA PRO A 513 -11.01 -32.44 1.87
C PRO A 513 -12.35 -31.88 2.36
N ALA A 514 -13.15 -32.69 3.07
CA ALA A 514 -14.43 -32.26 3.60
C ALA A 514 -14.29 -31.27 4.77
N GLU A 515 -13.38 -31.56 5.71
CA GLU A 515 -13.04 -30.62 6.78
C GLU A 515 -12.47 -29.32 6.23
N ASP A 516 -11.59 -29.39 5.23
CA ASP A 516 -10.98 -28.23 4.61
C ASP A 516 -12.00 -27.32 3.91
N ALA A 517 -12.97 -27.93 3.20
CA ALA A 517 -14.08 -27.20 2.59
C ALA A 517 -14.99 -26.54 3.64
N GLN A 518 -15.25 -27.21 4.76
CA GLN A 518 -16.03 -26.63 5.86
C GLN A 518 -15.29 -25.44 6.49
N ILE A 519 -13.99 -25.59 6.77
CA ILE A 519 -13.17 -24.50 7.31
C ILE A 519 -13.16 -23.29 6.37
N ALA A 520 -13.08 -23.52 5.05
CA ALA A 520 -13.16 -22.45 4.07
C ALA A 520 -14.52 -21.73 4.10
N ALA A 521 -15.62 -22.48 4.16
CA ALA A 521 -16.97 -21.91 4.26
C ALA A 521 -17.17 -21.14 5.57
N ASP A 522 -16.65 -21.65 6.70
CA ASP A 522 -16.71 -21.00 7.99
C ASP A 522 -15.93 -19.68 7.99
N LEU A 523 -14.75 -19.65 7.35
CA LEU A 523 -13.94 -18.45 7.21
C LEU A 523 -14.60 -17.40 6.31
N GLU A 524 -15.25 -17.83 5.22
CA GLU A 524 -16.01 -16.95 4.32
C GLU A 524 -17.23 -16.31 5.02
N ALA A 525 -17.86 -17.06 5.93
CA ALA A 525 -19.01 -16.59 6.70
C ALA A 525 -18.63 -15.78 7.95
N ASP A 526 -17.36 -15.73 8.36
CA ASP A 526 -16.91 -15.05 9.56
C ASP A 526 -16.99 -13.52 9.42
N GLU A 527 -17.97 -12.89 10.10
CA GLU A 527 -18.19 -11.45 10.07
C GLU A 527 -16.92 -10.66 10.45
N LYS A 528 -16.16 -11.15 11.42
CA LYS A 528 -14.94 -10.47 11.88
C LYS A 528 -13.89 -10.43 10.77
N SER A 529 -13.54 -11.58 10.20
CA SER A 529 -12.56 -11.67 9.11
C SER A 529 -13.00 -10.86 7.90
N ARG A 530 -14.29 -10.88 7.57
CA ARG A 530 -14.84 -10.06 6.48
C ARG A 530 -14.73 -8.56 6.78
N SER A 531 -15.01 -8.14 8.01
CA SER A 531 -14.87 -6.73 8.40
C SER A 531 -13.42 -6.27 8.33
N GLU A 532 -12.47 -7.05 8.87
CA GLU A 532 -11.03 -6.77 8.79
C GLU A 532 -10.53 -6.75 7.34
N ASN A 533 -11.02 -7.66 6.49
CA ASN A 533 -10.69 -7.67 5.06
C ASN A 533 -11.22 -6.44 4.34
N LEU A 534 -12.45 -6.00 4.64
CA LEU A 534 -13.02 -4.79 4.06
C LEU A 534 -12.18 -3.55 4.40
N MET A 535 -11.71 -3.42 5.65
CA MET A 535 -10.92 -2.24 6.07
C MET A 535 -9.58 -2.09 5.34
N ILE A 536 -8.97 -3.19 4.90
CA ILE A 536 -7.68 -3.16 4.17
C ILE A 536 -7.87 -3.12 2.65
N VAL A 537 -9.09 -3.42 2.17
CA VAL A 537 -9.45 -3.31 0.75
C VAL A 537 -9.85 -1.87 0.42
N ASP A 538 -10.58 -1.23 1.33
CA ASP A 538 -10.77 0.23 1.31
C ASP A 538 -9.44 0.95 1.52
#